data_AF-A0A2T5HFR3-F1
#
_entry.id   AF-A0A2T5HFR3-F1
#
_cell.length_a   1.000
_cell.length_b   1.000
_cell.length_c   1.000
_cell.angle_alpha   90.00
_cell.angle_beta   90.00
_cell.angle_gamma   90.00
#
_symmetry.space_group_name_H-M   'P 1'
#
loop_
_entity.id
_entity.type
_entity.pdbx_description
1 polymer ?
#
loop_
_entity_poly.entity_id
_entity_poly.type
_entity_poly.pdbx_seq_one_letter_code
_entity_poly.pdbx_strand_id
1 'polypeptide(L)'
;MVTGQDADLTIERLQYFLDHSKDLGAKSLPDAEELRASVELLIAWHRLDKTEYEVVELLKLTNPQKGISYSVLYPHLSNFVSHSRELRVVEKHVAEHGYPADGCPF
;
A
#
# COMPACT_ATOMS: atom_id res chain seq x y z
N MET A 1 -3.38 -17.87 -3.43
CA MET A 1 -3.46 -16.87 -4.51
C MET A 1 -4.00 -15.61 -3.88
N VAL A 2 -3.29 -14.49 -4.00
CA VAL A 2 -3.84 -13.18 -3.65
C VAL A 2 -4.92 -12.87 -4.68
N THR A 3 -6.02 -12.24 -4.29
CA THR A 3 -7.11 -11.81 -5.18
C THR A 3 -7.19 -10.29 -5.29
N GLY A 4 -7.85 -9.77 -6.32
CA GLY A 4 -8.04 -8.32 -6.47
C GLY A 4 -8.86 -7.71 -5.33
N GLN A 5 -9.73 -8.49 -4.70
CA GLN A 5 -10.48 -8.06 -3.52
C GLN A 5 -9.56 -7.88 -2.30
N ASP A 6 -8.54 -8.73 -2.15
CA ASP A 6 -7.55 -8.59 -1.08
C ASP A 6 -6.74 -7.31 -1.25
N ALA A 7 -6.40 -6.94 -2.49
CA ALA A 7 -5.70 -5.68 -2.78
C ALA A 7 -6.56 -4.44 -2.46
N ASP A 8 -7.84 -4.44 -2.85
CA ASP A 8 -8.78 -3.34 -2.56
C ASP A 8 -8.94 -3.13 -1.04
N LEU A 9 -9.21 -4.22 -0.30
CA LEU A 9 -9.34 -4.17 1.17
C LEU A 9 -8.05 -3.69 1.85
N THR A 10 -6.91 -4.05 1.30
CA THR A 10 -5.60 -3.66 1.83
C THR A 10 -5.33 -2.17 1.60
N ILE A 11 -5.65 -1.63 0.42
CA ILE A 11 -5.57 -0.20 0.14
C ILE A 11 -6.46 0.58 1.11
N GLU A 12 -7.70 0.12 1.36
CA GLU A 12 -8.61 0.77 2.32
C GLU A 12 -8.04 0.77 3.75
N ARG A 13 -7.45 -0.35 4.18
CA ARG A 13 -6.84 -0.49 5.51
C ARG A 13 -5.66 0.45 5.71
N LEU A 14 -4.77 0.56 4.71
CA LEU A 14 -3.64 1.48 4.76
C LEU A 14 -4.09 2.94 4.71
N GLN A 15 -5.14 3.26 3.94
CA GLN A 15 -5.75 4.58 3.93
C GLN A 15 -6.33 4.95 5.31
N TYR A 16 -7.07 4.03 5.92
CA TYR A 16 -7.62 4.23 7.26
C TYR A 16 -6.52 4.55 8.28
N PHE A 17 -5.40 3.82 8.22
CA PHE A 17 -4.24 4.13 9.04
C PHE A 17 -3.71 5.55 8.79
N LEU A 18 -3.51 5.95 7.53
CA LEU A 18 -3.02 7.28 7.21
C LEU A 18 -3.93 8.36 7.79
N ASP A 19 -5.23 8.26 7.55
CA ASP A 19 -6.23 9.24 7.98
C ASP A 19 -6.26 9.40 9.51
N HIS A 20 -6.00 8.32 10.24
CA HIS A 20 -6.11 8.28 11.71
C HIS A 20 -4.77 8.29 12.45
N SER A 21 -3.64 8.16 11.76
CA SER A 21 -2.29 8.13 12.37
C SER A 21 -1.90 9.42 13.12
N LYS A 22 -2.66 10.51 12.90
CA LYS A 22 -2.51 11.80 13.59
C LYS A 22 -3.45 11.94 14.80
N ASP A 23 -4.44 11.04 14.93
CA ASP A 23 -5.42 11.04 16.00
C ASP A 23 -5.03 10.00 17.06
N LEU A 24 -4.49 10.49 18.18
CA LEU A 24 -4.12 9.66 19.34
C LEU A 24 -5.32 9.00 20.04
N GLY A 25 -6.56 9.34 19.65
CA GLY A 25 -7.80 8.77 20.17
C GLY A 25 -8.36 7.59 19.35
N ALA A 26 -7.72 7.22 18.24
CA ALA A 26 -8.17 6.12 17.40
C ALA A 26 -8.12 4.79 18.17
N LYS A 27 -9.29 4.20 18.44
CA LYS A 27 -9.43 2.95 19.22
C LYS A 27 -8.86 1.71 18.53
N SER A 28 -8.60 1.74 17.24
CA SER A 28 -8.16 0.57 16.46
C SER A 28 -7.27 0.96 15.28
N LEU A 29 -6.11 1.54 15.56
CA LEU A 29 -5.07 1.63 14.53
C LEU A 29 -4.51 0.22 14.26
N PRO A 30 -4.28 -0.14 12.98
CA PRO A 30 -3.60 -1.39 12.67
C PRO A 30 -2.17 -1.38 13.23
N ASP A 31 -1.72 -2.53 13.70
CA ASP A 31 -0.38 -2.68 14.27
C ASP A 31 0.72 -2.77 13.19
N ALA A 32 1.97 -2.80 13.64
CA ALA A 32 3.14 -2.88 12.75
C ALA A 32 3.12 -4.12 11.85
N GLU A 33 2.67 -5.27 12.36
CA GLU A 33 2.63 -6.52 11.60
C GLU A 33 1.51 -6.50 10.56
N GLU A 34 0.35 -5.95 10.91
CA GLU A 34 -0.77 -5.74 9.99
C GLU A 34 -0.40 -4.79 8.86
N LEU A 35 0.32 -3.71 9.17
CA LEU A 35 0.84 -2.76 8.18
C LEU A 35 1.86 -3.43 7.25
N ARG A 36 2.79 -4.20 7.82
CA ARG A 36 3.79 -4.94 7.03
C ARG A 36 3.13 -5.94 6.08
N ALA A 37 2.18 -6.73 6.58
CA ALA A 37 1.46 -7.71 5.77
C ALA A 37 0.71 -7.02 4.61
N SER A 38 0.11 -5.86 4.89
CA SER A 38 -0.57 -5.04 3.90
C SER A 38 0.38 -4.54 2.79
N VAL A 39 1.56 -4.04 3.17
CA VAL A 39 2.60 -3.63 2.22
C VAL A 39 3.12 -4.81 1.40
N GLU A 40 3.42 -5.94 2.04
CA GLU A 40 3.89 -7.16 1.37
C GLU A 40 2.86 -7.70 0.36
N LEU A 41 1.57 -7.59 0.67
CA LEU A 41 0.49 -7.98 -0.24
C LEU A 41 0.47 -7.11 -1.50
N LEU A 42 0.54 -5.79 -1.36
CA LEU A 42 0.52 -4.87 -2.50
C LEU A 42 1.76 -5.02 -3.38
N ILE A 43 2.93 -5.26 -2.78
CA ILE A 43 4.15 -5.59 -3.52
C ILE A 43 3.96 -6.86 -4.33
N ALA A 44 3.41 -7.92 -3.72
CA ALA A 44 3.19 -9.19 -4.40
C ALA A 44 2.15 -9.07 -5.52
N TRP A 45 1.10 -8.29 -5.29
CA TRP A 45 0.01 -8.09 -6.24
C TRP A 45 0.45 -7.29 -7.46
N HIS A 46 1.00 -6.09 -7.25
CA HIS A 46 1.45 -5.20 -8.31
C HIS A 46 2.83 -5.57 -8.88
N ARG A 47 3.48 -6.63 -8.34
CA ARG A 47 4.84 -7.06 -8.71
C ARG A 47 5.88 -5.94 -8.58
N LEU A 48 5.71 -5.09 -7.55
CA LEU A 48 6.64 -4.01 -7.27
C LEU A 48 8.02 -4.57 -6.97
N ASP A 49 9.06 -3.85 -7.39
CA ASP A 49 10.42 -4.29 -7.18
C ASP A 49 10.80 -4.13 -5.70
N LYS A 50 11.07 -5.26 -5.05
CA LYS A 50 11.49 -5.31 -3.64
C LYS A 50 12.86 -4.70 -3.39
N THR A 51 13.61 -4.37 -4.44
CA THR A 51 14.91 -3.70 -4.35
C THR A 51 14.79 -2.18 -4.44
N GLU A 52 13.61 -1.66 -4.82
CA GLU A 52 13.36 -0.23 -4.77
C GLU A 52 13.52 0.30 -3.36
N TYR A 53 14.25 1.42 -3.24
CA TYR A 53 14.57 2.03 -1.96
C TYR A 53 13.32 2.29 -1.12
N GLU A 54 12.24 2.77 -1.73
CA GLU A 54 10.99 3.10 -1.05
C GLU A 54 10.29 1.86 -0.47
N VAL A 55 10.26 0.78 -1.25
CA VAL A 55 9.71 -0.52 -0.80
C VAL A 55 10.54 -1.10 0.35
N VAL A 56 11.88 -1.07 0.22
CA VAL A 56 12.80 -1.55 1.25
C VAL A 56 12.64 -0.73 2.54
N GLU A 57 12.52 0.58 2.43
CA GLU A 57 12.40 1.46 3.58
C GLU A 57 11.05 1.27 4.29
N LEU A 58 9.95 1.13 3.55
CA LEU A 58 8.64 0.78 4.10
C LEU A 58 8.66 -0.54 4.88
N LEU A 59 9.29 -1.58 4.33
CA LEU A 59 9.41 -2.88 5.01
C LEU A 59 10.28 -2.80 6.28
N LYS A 60 11.28 -1.93 6.31
CA LYS A 60 12.11 -1.70 7.51
C LYS A 60 11.34 -0.91 8.57
N LEU A 61 10.59 0.12 8.18
CA LEU A 61 9.82 0.97 9.08
C LEU A 61 8.63 0.23 9.71
N THR A 62 8.07 -0.75 9.00
CA THR A 62 6.98 -1.61 9.49
C THR A 62 7.47 -2.83 10.26
N ASN A 63 8.77 -2.92 10.57
CA ASN A 63 9.33 -4.05 11.29
C ASN A 63 9.06 -3.95 12.82
N PRO A 64 8.38 -4.94 13.44
CA PRO A 64 7.94 -4.88 14.84
C PRO A 64 9.07 -4.74 15.87
N GLN A 65 10.33 -5.01 15.51
CA GLN A 65 11.47 -4.85 16.42
C GLN A 65 11.83 -3.38 16.72
N LYS A 66 11.34 -2.43 15.91
CA LYS A 66 11.57 -1.00 16.12
C LYS A 66 10.21 -0.32 16.33
N GLY A 67 10.06 0.41 17.43
CA GLY A 67 8.88 1.25 17.62
C GLY A 67 8.71 2.21 16.43
N ILE A 68 7.53 2.20 15.83
CA ILE A 68 7.26 2.98 14.62
C ILE A 68 6.96 4.43 15.01
N SER A 69 7.75 5.36 14.49
CA SER A 69 7.40 6.77 14.56
C SER A 69 6.41 7.10 13.45
N TYR A 70 5.17 7.40 13.82
CA TYR A 70 4.09 7.73 12.87
C TYR A 70 4.47 8.86 11.91
N SER A 71 5.22 9.86 12.38
CA SER A 71 5.69 10.98 11.55
C SER A 71 6.67 10.56 10.46
N VAL A 72 7.38 9.43 10.65
CA VAL A 72 8.30 8.87 9.65
C VAL A 72 7.55 7.95 8.68
N LEU A 73 6.64 7.10 9.18
CA LEU A 73 5.92 6.15 8.33
C LEU A 73 4.88 6.83 7.42
N TYR A 74 4.21 7.87 7.91
CA TYR A 74 3.14 8.56 7.20
C TYR A 74 3.49 9.00 5.77
N PRO A 75 4.57 9.75 5.52
CA PRO A 75 4.89 10.22 4.15
C PRO A 75 5.19 9.06 3.18
N HIS A 76 5.93 8.04 3.61
CA HIS A 76 6.25 6.89 2.77
C HIS A 76 4.99 6.09 2.41
N LEU A 77 4.14 5.86 3.40
CA LEU A 77 2.92 5.08 3.21
C LEU A 77 1.89 5.87 2.38
N SER A 78 1.85 7.20 2.52
CA SER A 78 0.97 8.05 1.71
C SER A 78 1.27 7.93 0.22
N ASN A 79 2.54 8.06 -0.17
CA ASN A 79 2.94 7.93 -1.57
C ASN A 79 2.65 6.52 -2.10
N PHE A 80 2.97 5.50 -1.30
CA PHE A 80 2.76 4.11 -1.67
C PHE A 80 1.28 3.75 -1.89
N VAL A 81 0.40 4.24 -1.01
CA VAL A 81 -1.07 4.05 -1.14
C VAL A 81 -1.61 4.76 -2.38
N SER A 82 -1.16 5.99 -2.64
CA SER A 82 -1.53 6.73 -3.86
C SER A 82 -1.12 5.97 -5.13
N HIS A 83 0.14 5.53 -5.19
CA HIS A 83 0.64 4.77 -6.34
C HIS A 83 -0.13 3.44 -6.53
N SER A 84 -0.37 2.70 -5.45
CA SER A 84 -1.12 1.43 -5.50
C SER A 84 -2.56 1.64 -5.99
N ARG A 85 -3.21 2.76 -5.65
CA ARG A 85 -4.54 3.10 -6.20
C ARG A 85 -4.51 3.35 -7.70
N GLU A 86 -3.52 4.08 -8.20
CA GLU A 86 -3.40 4.35 -9.63
C GLU A 86 -3.23 3.06 -10.41
N LEU A 87 -2.33 2.19 -9.95
CA LEU A 87 -2.15 0.85 -10.52
C LEU A 87 -3.45 0.06 -10.51
N ARG A 88 -4.20 0.12 -9.40
CA ARG A 88 -5.48 -0.58 -9.28
C ARG A 88 -6.54 -0.08 -10.27
N VAL A 89 -6.60 1.23 -10.53
CA VAL A 89 -7.50 1.82 -11.53
C VAL A 89 -7.13 1.33 -12.93
N VAL A 90 -5.84 1.34 -13.26
CA VAL A 90 -5.34 0.84 -14.55
C VAL A 90 -5.66 -0.65 -14.72
N GLU A 91 -5.41 -1.48 -13.72
CA GLU A 91 -5.72 -2.91 -13.74
C GLU A 91 -7.20 -3.19 -13.97
N LYS A 92 -8.10 -2.49 -13.26
CA LYS A 92 -9.55 -2.64 -13.44
C LYS A 92 -9.97 -2.23 -14.84
N HIS A 93 -9.47 -1.10 -15.32
CA HIS A 93 -9.75 -0.61 -16.68
C HIS A 93 -9.32 -1.62 -17.75
N VAL A 94 -8.10 -2.16 -17.63
CA VAL A 94 -7.56 -3.17 -18.55
C VAL A 94 -8.38 -4.47 -18.49
N ALA A 95 -8.83 -4.89 -17.31
CA ALA A 95 -9.65 -6.09 -17.15
C ALA A 95 -11.04 -5.94 -17.81
N GLU A 96 -11.62 -4.75 -17.78
CA GLU A 96 -12.96 -4.46 -18.33
C GLU A 96 -12.94 -4.15 -19.84
N HIS A 97 -11.89 -3.46 -20.31
CA HIS A 97 -11.84 -2.92 -21.68
C HIS A 97 -10.71 -3.49 -22.55
N GLY A 98 -9.85 -4.33 -21.98
CA GLY A 98 -8.62 -4.77 -22.63
C GLY A 98 -7.51 -3.71 -22.55
N TYR A 99 -6.31 -4.06 -23.03
CA TYR A 99 -5.19 -3.12 -23.08
C TYR A 99 -5.43 -2.10 -24.22
N PRO A 100 -5.32 -0.78 -23.98
CA PRO A 100 -5.41 0.19 -25.06
C PRO A 100 -4.26 -0.04 -26.06
N ALA A 101 -4.60 -0.11 -27.35
CA ALA A 101 -3.65 -0.41 -28.43
C ALA A 101 -2.52 0.62 -28.57
N ASP A 102 -2.71 1.82 -28.03
CA ASP A 102 -1.75 2.93 -28.10
C ASP A 102 -0.79 3.00 -26.91
N GLY A 103 -0.79 1.97 -26.04
CA GLY A 103 0.03 1.94 -24.84
C GLY A 103 -0.52 2.80 -23.71
N CYS A 104 -0.19 2.45 -22.46
CA CYS A 104 -0.57 3.24 -21.30
C CYS A 104 -0.07 4.69 -21.43
N PRO A 105 -0.94 5.72 -21.30
CA PRO A 105 -0.52 7.12 -21.33
C PRO A 105 -0.05 7.63 -19.95
N PHE A 106 0.48 6.75 -19.09
CA PHE A 106 1.05 7.11 -17.79
C PHE A 106 2.56 6.84 -17.81
#